data_AF-A0A358MAP0-F1
#
_entry.id   AF-A0A358MAP0-F1
#
_cell.length_a   1.000
_cell.length_b   1.000
_cell.length_c   1.000
_cell.angle_alpha   90.00
_cell.angle_beta   90.00
_cell.angle_gamma   90.00
#
_symmetry.space_group_name_H-M   'P 1'
#
loop_
_entity.id
_entity.type
_entity.pdbx_description
1 polymer ?
#
loop_
_entity_poly.entity_id
_entity_poly.type
_entity_poly.pdbx_seq_one_letter_code
_entity_poly.pdbx_strand_id
1 'polypeptide(L)'
;MNRLDIAQIMGAFPMAALAVDGAESIVAANERATALFGAELVGRALITVTRAPAVVEALAMLRQTGLRQGARLVHQDHGTEHVLILSAAQLGEGASR
;
A
#
# COMPACT_ATOMS: atom_id res chain seq x y z
N MET A 1 -6.19 13.24 11.31
CA MET A 1 -5.53 11.94 11.57
C MET A 1 -4.07 12.20 11.92
N ASN A 2 -3.62 11.95 13.14
CA ASN A 2 -2.22 12.21 13.51
C ASN A 2 -1.35 11.11 12.85
N ARG A 3 -0.17 11.45 12.34
CA ARG A 3 0.72 10.50 11.63
C ARG A 3 1.13 9.29 12.50
N LEU A 4 1.00 9.41 13.82
CA LEU A 4 1.17 8.34 14.80
C LEU A 4 0.05 7.28 14.76
N ASP A 5 -1.19 7.67 14.45
CA ASP A 5 -2.35 6.75 14.44
C ASP A 5 -2.26 5.76 13.26
N ILE A 6 -1.89 6.27 12.08
CA ILE A 6 -1.82 5.44 10.88
C ILE A 6 -0.75 4.35 11.03
N ALA A 7 0.43 4.66 11.59
CA ALA A 7 1.50 3.69 11.77
C ALA A 7 1.11 2.55 12.74
N GLN A 8 0.39 2.88 13.82
CA GLN A 8 -0.12 1.87 14.76
C GLN A 8 -1.18 0.96 14.12
N ILE A 9 -2.13 1.53 13.38
CA ILE A 9 -3.15 0.78 12.64
C ILE A 9 -2.47 -0.17 11.63
N MET A 10 -1.43 0.31 10.95
CA MET A 10 -0.67 -0.46 9.97
C MET A 10 0.05 -1.66 10.60
N GLY A 11 0.57 -1.52 11.82
CA GLY A 11 1.18 -2.60 12.60
C GLY A 11 0.21 -3.72 12.99
N ALA A 12 -1.09 -3.41 13.09
CA ALA A 12 -2.12 -4.40 13.44
C ALA A 12 -2.50 -5.33 12.27
N PHE A 13 -2.14 -4.99 11.02
CA PHE A 13 -2.47 -5.85 9.88
C PHE A 13 -1.59 -7.12 9.83
N PRO A 14 -2.20 -8.30 9.64
CA PRO A 14 -1.47 -9.56 9.49
C PRO A 14 -0.79 -9.71 8.13
N MET A 15 -1.08 -8.81 7.18
CA MET A 15 -0.46 -8.74 5.85
C MET A 15 0.45 -7.52 5.72
N ALA A 16 1.28 -7.50 4.67
CA ALA A 16 2.01 -6.30 4.31
C ALA A 16 1.06 -5.17 3.91
N ALA A 17 1.26 -4.01 4.50
CA ALA A 17 0.40 -2.85 4.29
C ALA A 17 1.25 -1.61 4.01
N LEU A 18 0.81 -0.84 3.01
CA LEU A 18 1.33 0.50 2.67
C LEU A 18 0.18 1.50 2.71
N ALA A 19 0.39 2.64 3.35
CA ALA A 19 -0.50 3.78 3.32
C ALA A 19 0.09 4.82 2.38
N VAL A 20 -0.71 5.31 1.44
CA VAL A 20 -0.33 6.33 0.46
C VAL A 20 -1.20 7.56 0.59
N ASP A 21 -0.63 8.72 0.33
CA ASP A 21 -1.38 9.97 0.23
C ASP A 21 -1.98 10.18 -1.17
N GLY A 22 -2.65 11.32 -1.36
CA GLY A 22 -3.28 11.69 -2.63
C GLY A 22 -2.29 11.96 -3.78
N ALA A 23 -1.00 12.09 -3.47
CA ALA A 23 0.09 12.23 -4.44
C ALA A 23 0.84 10.89 -4.64
N GLU A 24 0.22 9.77 -4.23
CA GLU A 24 0.78 8.42 -4.36
C GLU A 24 2.11 8.22 -3.62
N SER A 25 2.40 9.09 -2.65
CA SER A 25 3.58 8.99 -1.80
C SER A 25 3.26 8.17 -0.56
N ILE A 26 4.13 7.23 -0.22
CA ILE A 26 3.95 6.35 0.93
C ILE A 26 4.12 7.17 2.21
N VAL A 27 3.09 7.23 3.04
CA VAL A 27 3.10 7.94 4.32
C VAL A 27 3.35 7.02 5.51
N ALA A 28 3.06 5.73 5.37
CA ALA A 28 3.33 4.71 6.37
C ALA A 28 3.45 3.31 5.74
N ALA A 29 4.22 2.45 6.40
CA ALA A 29 4.41 1.06 6.04
C ALA A 29 4.55 0.23 7.32
N ASN A 30 4.08 -1.01 7.31
CA ASN A 30 4.35 -1.94 8.40
C ASN A 30 5.65 -2.73 8.18
N GLU A 31 6.08 -3.46 9.22
CA GLU A 31 7.33 -4.25 9.16
C GLU A 31 7.29 -5.31 8.06
N ARG A 32 6.12 -5.92 7.81
CA ARG A 32 5.93 -6.90 6.73
C ARG A 32 6.13 -6.28 5.34
N ALA A 33 5.62 -5.06 5.13
CA ALA A 33 5.86 -4.33 3.89
C ALA A 33 7.34 -3.94 3.73
N THR A 34 7.99 -3.57 4.83
CA THR A 34 9.44 -3.29 4.86
C THR A 34 10.26 -4.54 4.52
N ALA A 35 9.85 -5.71 4.99
CA ALA A 35 10.49 -6.98 4.67
C ALA A 35 10.34 -7.36 3.18
N LEU A 36 9.22 -7.01 2.54
CA LEU A 36 8.96 -7.31 1.13
C LEU A 36 9.62 -6.31 0.17
N PHE A 37 9.56 -5.02 0.48
CA PHE A 37 9.98 -3.97 -0.44
C PHE A 37 11.32 -3.32 -0.08
N GLY A 38 11.90 -3.69 1.06
CA GLY A 38 13.12 -3.10 1.60
C GLY A 38 12.86 -1.94 2.57
N ALA A 39 13.94 -1.42 3.15
CA ALA A 39 13.91 -0.29 4.07
C ALA A 39 13.56 1.04 3.37
N GLU A 40 13.22 2.07 4.16
CA GLU A 40 13.03 3.46 3.71
C GLU A 40 11.87 3.68 2.72
N LEU A 41 10.73 3.03 2.94
CA LEU A 41 9.56 3.15 2.07
C LEU A 41 8.84 4.49 2.21
N VAL A 42 8.81 5.06 3.41
CA VAL A 42 8.09 6.31 3.70
C VAL A 42 8.73 7.49 2.96
N GLY A 43 7.90 8.30 2.30
CA GLY A 43 8.32 9.43 1.46
C GLY A 43 8.62 9.05 0.01
N ARG A 44 8.60 7.77 -0.35
CA ARG A 44 8.78 7.32 -1.74
C ARG A 44 7.44 7.22 -2.46
N ALA A 45 7.46 7.48 -3.77
CA ALA A 45 6.30 7.25 -4.62
C ALA A 45 6.02 5.74 -4.75
N LEU A 46 4.77 5.32 -4.57
CA LEU A 46 4.37 3.91 -4.55
C LEU A 46 4.85 3.14 -5.79
N ILE A 47 4.74 3.75 -6.97
CA ILE A 47 5.16 3.16 -8.24
C ILE A 47 6.65 2.79 -8.25
N THR A 48 7.50 3.54 -7.54
CA THR A 48 8.94 3.27 -7.48
C THR A 48 9.26 2.04 -6.63
N VAL A 49 8.38 1.73 -5.68
CA VAL A 49 8.51 0.62 -4.73
C VAL A 49 7.91 -0.66 -5.31
N THR A 50 6.69 -0.57 -5.83
CA THR A 50 5.99 -1.74 -6.39
C THR A 50 6.48 -2.08 -7.79
N ARG A 51 6.92 -1.08 -8.57
CA ARG A 51 7.32 -1.21 -9.99
C ARG A 51 6.26 -1.91 -10.85
N ALA A 52 4.99 -1.82 -10.45
CA ALA A 52 3.88 -2.48 -11.11
C ALA A 52 2.82 -1.45 -11.50
N PRO A 53 2.67 -1.17 -12.82
CA PRO A 53 1.69 -0.21 -13.31
C PRO A 53 0.26 -0.52 -12.85
N ALA A 54 -0.10 -1.81 -12.77
CA ALA A 54 -1.42 -2.26 -12.31
C ALA A 54 -1.79 -1.77 -10.91
N VAL A 55 -0.81 -1.47 -10.04
CA VAL A 55 -1.07 -0.94 -8.70
C VAL A 55 -1.49 0.53 -8.76
N VAL A 56 -0.84 1.32 -9.61
CA VAL A 56 -1.19 2.73 -9.86
C VAL A 56 -2.57 2.80 -10.53
N GLU A 57 -2.84 1.94 -11.50
CA GLU A 57 -4.15 1.85 -12.15
C GLU A 57 -5.27 1.51 -11.15
N ALA A 58 -5.02 0.56 -10.25
CA ALA A 58 -5.97 0.22 -9.18
C ALA A 58 -6.21 1.40 -8.23
N LEU A 59 -5.19 2.18 -7.88
CA LEU A 59 -5.39 3.39 -7.07
C LEU A 59 -6.16 4.47 -7.84
N ALA A 60 -5.86 4.67 -9.12
CA ALA A 60 -6.59 5.60 -9.96
C ALA A 60 -8.09 5.22 -10.07
N MET A 61 -8.40 3.95 -10.29
CA MET A 61 -9.77 3.43 -10.30
C MET A 61 -10.44 3.56 -8.92
N LEU A 62 -9.74 3.27 -7.83
CA LEU A 62 -10.25 3.47 -6.47
C LEU A 62 -10.62 4.94 -6.25
N ARG A 63 -9.79 5.89 -6.66
CA ARG A 63 -10.06 7.32 -6.52
C ARG A 63 -11.24 7.78 -7.37
N GLN A 64 -11.42 7.20 -8.55
CA GLN A 64 -12.52 7.55 -9.46
C GLN A 64 -13.85 6.94 -9.02
N THR A 65 -13.85 5.70 -8.53
CA THR A 65 -15.06 4.92 -8.25
C THR A 65 -15.43 4.90 -6.77
N GLY A 66 -14.48 5.17 -5.87
CA GLY A 66 -14.60 4.96 -4.43
C GLY A 66 -14.62 3.48 -4.02
N LEU A 67 -14.57 2.55 -4.99
CA LEU A 67 -14.69 1.11 -4.74
C LEU A 67 -13.31 0.49 -4.55
N ARG A 68 -13.20 -0.47 -3.62
CA ARG A 68 -11.99 -1.26 -3.41
C ARG A 68 -11.53 -1.88 -4.73
N GLN A 69 -10.25 -1.71 -5.05
CA GLN A 69 -9.62 -2.27 -6.25
C GLN A 69 -8.63 -3.37 -5.88
N GLY A 70 -8.58 -4.41 -6.71
CA GLY A 70 -7.60 -5.49 -6.62
C GLY A 70 -6.59 -5.37 -7.74
N ALA A 71 -5.30 -5.57 -7.43
CA ALA A 71 -4.25 -5.65 -8.43
C ALA A 71 -3.35 -6.87 -8.15
N ARG A 72 -2.79 -7.43 -9.21
CA ARG A 72 -1.77 -8.48 -9.11
C ARG A 72 -0.40 -7.85 -9.20
N LEU A 73 0.41 -8.07 -8.17
CA LEU A 73 1.79 -7.66 -8.11
C LEU A 73 2.67 -8.88 -8.34
N VAL A 74 3.60 -8.78 -9.27
CA VAL A 74 4.66 -9.79 -9.44
C VAL A 74 5.92 -9.25 -8.78
N HIS A 75 6.39 -9.93 -7.75
CA HIS A 75 7.59 -9.58 -6.99
C HIS A 75 8.62 -10.68 -7.19
N GLN A 76 9.84 -10.31 -7.59
CA GLN A 76 10.93 -11.27 -7.74
C GLN A 76 11.79 -11.24 -6.48
N ASP A 77 11.80 -12.35 -5.75
CA ASP A 77 12.66 -12.55 -4.58
C ASP A 77 13.66 -13.67 -4.88
N HIS A 78 14.96 -13.34 -4.86
CA HIS A 78 16.05 -14.32 -4.99
C HIS A 78 15.92 -15.28 -6.21
N GLY A 79 15.39 -14.79 -7.34
CA GLY A 79 15.17 -15.57 -8.56
C GLY A 79 13.86 -16.37 -8.59
N THR A 80 13.07 -16.30 -7.52
CA THR A 80 11.71 -16.86 -7.43
C THR A 80 10.68 -15.75 -7.68
N GLU A 81 9.73 -16.01 -8.57
CA GLU A 81 8.64 -15.09 -8.84
C GLU A 81 7.47 -15.34 -7.87
N HIS A 82 7.18 -14.34 -7.03
CA HIS A 82 6.06 -14.35 -6.12
C HIS A 82 4.92 -13.47 -6.64
N VAL A 83 3.72 -14.03 -6.62
CA VAL A 83 2.51 -13.34 -7.04
C VAL A 83 1.77 -12.89 -5.80
N LEU A 84 1.71 -11.57 -5.58
CA LEU A 84 0.97 -10.98 -4.49
C LEU A 84 -0.35 -10.38 -4.99
N ILE A 85 -1.42 -10.62 -4.23
CA ILE A 85 -2.71 -9.97 -4.46
C ILE A 85 -2.74 -8.72 -3.59
N LEU A 86 -2.84 -7.57 -4.24
CA LEU A 86 -2.89 -6.26 -3.59
C LEU A 86 -4.35 -5.80 -3.58
N SER A 87 -4.82 -5.35 -2.43
CA SER A 87 -6.15 -4.74 -2.29
C SER A 87 -6.00 -3.29 -1.85
N ALA A 88 -6.43 -2.36 -2.68
CA ALA A 88 -6.46 -0.94 -2.40
C ALA A 88 -7.87 -0.53 -1.96
N ALA A 89 -7.99 0.08 -0.78
CA ALA A 89 -9.24 0.63 -0.28
C ALA A 89 -8.98 2.02 0.29
N GLN A 90 -9.99 2.90 0.20
CA GLN A 90 -9.89 4.19 0.84
C GLN A 90 -9.97 3.96 2.35
N LEU A 91 -8.97 4.47 3.07
CA LEU A 91 -9.04 4.55 4.52
C LEU A 91 -10.06 5.65 4.81
N GLY A 92 -11.30 5.23 5.06
CA GLY A 92 -12.35 6.15 5.48
C GLY A 92 -11.89 6.88 6.74
N GLU A 93 -12.18 8.18 6.82
CA GLU A 93 -12.24 8.83 8.12
C GLU A 93 -13.16 7.97 8.98
N GLY A 94 -12.66 7.52 10.14
CA GLY A 94 -13.38 6.58 10.99
C GLY A 94 -14.84 7.01 11.07
N ALA A 95 -15.73 6.12 10.63
CA ALA A 95 -17.13 6.20 10.97
C ALA A 95 -17.20 6.05 12.50
N SER A 96 -17.01 7.18 13.19
CA SER A 96 -17.44 7.35 14.56
C SER A 96 -18.95 7.26 14.51
N ARG A 97 -19.48 6.12 14.92
CA ARG A 97 -20.88 6.01 15.32
C ARG A 97 -20.96 5.34 16.67
#